data_AF-A0A534Z4U3-F1
#
_entry.id   AF-A0A534Z4U3-F1
#
_cell.length_a   1.000
_cell.length_b   1.000
_cell.length_c   1.000
_cell.angle_alpha   90.00
_cell.angle_beta   90.00
_cell.angle_gamma   90.00
#
_symmetry.space_group_name_H-M   'P 1'
#
loop_
_entity.id
_entity.type
_entity.pdbx_description
1 polymer ?
#
loop_
_entity_poly.entity_id
_entity_poly.type
_entity_poly.pdbx_seq_one_letter_code
_entity_poly.pdbx_strand_id
1 'polypeptide(L)'
;MQERGTSTGFLRRLRDPGYRLNGENPATTSLEHARRWATNYDKLLEFKRELMTLIRRRAEASDPDVARAIMDTDILLLETQISRFQQRRDYWHIRSAELAGGRGGGAN
;
A
#
# COMPACT_ATOMS: atom_id res chain seq x y z
N MET A 1 -1.42 -14.44 30.40
CA MET A 1 -2.64 -14.16 29.63
C MET A 1 -2.61 -12.71 29.17
N GLN A 2 -1.87 -12.40 28.11
CA GLN A 2 -1.72 -11.03 27.59
C GLN A 2 -1.32 -11.11 26.11
N GLU A 3 -2.29 -11.14 25.19
CA GLU A 3 -1.99 -11.07 23.74
C GLU A 3 -3.19 -10.71 22.85
N ARG A 4 -4.29 -10.16 23.40
CA ARG A 4 -5.49 -9.80 22.61
C ARG A 4 -5.55 -8.33 22.15
N GLY A 5 -4.59 -7.49 22.55
CA GLY A 5 -4.58 -6.05 22.21
C GLY A 5 -3.84 -5.71 20.90
N THR A 6 -2.97 -6.58 20.42
CA THR A 6 -2.05 -6.33 19.29
C THR A 6 -2.71 -6.52 17.92
N SER A 7 -3.54 -7.55 17.76
CA SER A 7 -4.17 -7.90 16.48
C SER A 7 -5.16 -6.83 15.99
N THR A 8 -6.04 -6.32 16.86
CA THR A 8 -7.00 -5.26 16.48
C THR A 8 -6.29 -3.95 16.14
N GLY A 9 -5.22 -3.60 16.88
CA GLY A 9 -4.40 -2.43 16.58
C GLY A 9 -3.59 -2.57 15.27
N PHE A 10 -3.18 -3.79 14.93
CA PHE A 10 -2.51 -4.09 13.67
C PHE A 10 -3.47 -4.00 12.48
N LEU A 11 -4.66 -4.63 12.56
CA LEU A 11 -5.69 -4.56 11.52
C LEU A 11 -6.16 -3.11 11.28
N ARG A 12 -6.28 -2.31 12.35
CA ARG A 12 -6.58 -0.88 12.22
C ARG A 12 -5.49 -0.14 11.43
N ARG A 13 -4.21 -0.36 11.76
CA ARG A 13 -3.07 0.23 11.02
C ARG A 13 -2.98 -0.23 9.57
N LEU A 14 -3.38 -1.46 9.27
CA LEU A 14 -3.41 -1.96 7.89
C LEU A 14 -4.49 -1.27 7.05
N ARG A 15 -5.58 -0.83 7.66
CA ARG A 15 -6.69 -0.12 7.00
C ARG A 15 -6.57 1.40 7.07
N ASP A 16 -5.71 1.92 7.93
CA ASP A 16 -5.48 3.36 8.10
C ASP A 16 -4.78 3.97 6.86
N PRO A 17 -5.40 4.94 6.16
CA PRO A 17 -4.79 5.66 5.03
C PRO A 17 -3.57 6.50 5.45
N GLY A 18 -3.54 6.95 6.70
CA GLY A 18 -2.47 7.74 7.29
C GLY A 18 -1.25 6.91 7.71
N TYR A 19 -1.37 5.59 7.76
CA TYR A 19 -0.27 4.71 8.11
C TYR A 19 0.83 4.74 7.04
N ARG A 20 2.05 4.84 7.53
CA ARG A 20 3.28 4.98 6.75
C ARG A 20 4.15 3.77 6.91
N LEU A 21 4.93 3.46 5.88
CA LEU A 21 5.94 2.43 5.99
C LEU A 21 7.13 2.95 6.83
N ASN A 22 7.82 2.04 7.50
CA ASN A 22 8.95 2.42 8.35
C ASN A 22 10.02 3.15 7.52
N GLY A 23 10.45 4.32 8.00
CA GLY A 23 11.42 5.17 7.31
C GLY A 23 10.83 6.11 6.24
N GLU A 24 9.51 6.07 6.04
CA GLU A 24 8.82 6.99 5.15
C GLU A 24 8.71 8.38 5.78
N ASN A 25 9.26 9.40 5.11
CA ASN A 25 9.18 10.78 5.56
C ASN A 25 8.53 11.70 4.50
N PRO A 26 7.21 11.95 4.57
CA PRO A 26 6.50 12.84 3.65
C PRO A 26 7.01 14.29 3.63
N ALA A 27 7.68 14.74 4.69
CA ALA A 27 8.25 16.09 4.77
C ALA A 27 9.62 16.21 4.08
N THR A 28 10.10 15.14 3.42
CA THR A 28 11.38 15.16 2.72
C THR A 28 11.41 16.20 1.60
N THR A 29 12.56 16.86 1.46
CA THR A 29 12.92 17.71 0.30
C THR A 29 13.86 16.98 -0.66
N SER A 30 14.21 15.72 -0.36
CA SER A 30 15.08 14.90 -1.21
C SER A 30 14.26 14.25 -2.34
N LEU A 31 14.55 14.64 -3.58
CA LEU A 31 14.00 14.01 -4.78
C LEU A 31 14.28 12.50 -4.83
N GLU A 32 15.48 12.08 -4.43
CA GLU A 32 15.85 10.67 -4.39
C GLU A 32 14.97 9.88 -3.41
N HIS A 33 14.74 10.44 -2.22
CA HIS A 33 13.85 9.84 -1.22
C HIS A 33 12.42 9.69 -1.78
N ALA A 34 11.91 10.71 -2.47
CA ALA A 34 10.58 10.67 -3.07
C ALA A 34 10.47 9.60 -4.18
N ARG A 35 11.44 9.56 -5.09
CA ARG A 35 11.50 8.54 -6.15
C ARG A 35 11.59 7.13 -5.59
N ARG A 36 12.42 6.93 -4.55
CA ARG A 36 12.57 5.62 -3.90
C ARG A 36 11.24 5.13 -3.33
N TRP A 37 10.48 5.98 -2.66
CA TRP A 37 9.17 5.57 -2.14
C TRP A 37 8.14 5.33 -3.23
N ALA A 38 8.11 6.13 -4.29
CA ALA A 38 7.26 5.86 -5.45
C ALA A 38 7.53 4.44 -6.00
N THR A 39 8.80 4.10 -6.24
CA THR A 39 9.21 2.76 -6.68
C THR A 39 8.87 1.66 -5.67
N ASN A 40 9.05 1.91 -4.37
CA ASN A 40 8.70 0.93 -3.34
C ASN A 40 7.19 0.63 -3.35
N TYR A 41 6.35 1.66 -3.47
CA TYR A 41 4.91 1.46 -3.56
C TYR A 41 4.48 0.80 -4.86
N ASP A 42 5.14 1.06 -5.99
CA ASP A 42 4.91 0.32 -7.23
C ASP A 42 5.18 -1.18 -7.06
N LYS A 43 6.32 -1.55 -6.48
CA LYS A 43 6.67 -2.96 -6.19
C LYS A 43 5.69 -3.62 -5.23
N LEU A 44 5.25 -2.90 -4.20
CA LEU A 44 4.25 -3.42 -3.27
C LEU A 44 2.90 -3.64 -3.94
N LEU A 45 2.49 -2.75 -4.84
CA LEU A 45 1.25 -2.89 -5.59
C LEU A 45 1.29 -4.06 -6.58
N GLU A 46 2.41 -4.25 -7.27
CA GLU A 46 2.65 -5.39 -8.14
C GLU A 46 2.48 -6.71 -7.37
N PHE A 47 3.21 -6.88 -6.27
CA PHE A 47 3.09 -8.04 -5.39
C PHE A 47 1.65 -8.26 -4.91
N LYS A 48 0.95 -7.20 -4.50
CA LYS A 48 -0.44 -7.32 -4.00
C LYS A 48 -1.42 -7.73 -5.10
N ARG A 49 -1.21 -7.31 -6.34
CA ARG A 49 -2.03 -7.70 -7.51
C ARG A 49 -1.79 -9.15 -7.92
N GLU A 50 -0.54 -9.62 -7.84
CA GLU A 50 -0.21 -11.03 -8.05
C GLU A 50 -0.88 -11.90 -6.99
N LEU A 51 -0.79 -11.50 -5.72
CA LEU A 51 -1.46 -12.18 -4.62
C LEU A 51 -2.98 -12.20 -4.80
N MET A 52 -3.58 -11.09 -5.24
CA MET A 52 -5.02 -11.01 -5.52
C MET A 52 -5.43 -12.01 -6.60
N THR A 53 -4.65 -12.09 -7.68
CA THR A 53 -4.87 -13.06 -8.75
C THR A 53 -4.83 -14.49 -8.24
N LEU A 54 -3.84 -14.82 -7.39
CA LEU A 54 -3.71 -16.14 -6.80
C LEU A 54 -4.91 -16.47 -5.89
N ILE A 55 -5.29 -15.56 -5.00
CA ILE A 55 -6.39 -15.76 -4.05
C ILE A 55 -7.71 -15.99 -4.80
N ARG A 56 -7.99 -15.20 -5.83
CA ARG A 56 -9.20 -15.37 -6.66
C ARG A 56 -9.24 -16.75 -7.32
N ARG A 57 -8.14 -17.19 -7.95
CA ARG A 57 -8.05 -18.53 -8.53
C ARG A 57 -8.26 -19.64 -7.50
N ARG A 58 -7.79 -19.45 -6.26
CA ARG A 58 -7.98 -20.43 -5.18
C ARG A 58 -9.44 -20.45 -4.71
N ALA A 59 -10.08 -19.29 -4.58
CA ALA A 59 -11.50 -19.22 -4.24
C ALA A 59 -12.37 -19.93 -5.28
N GLU A 60 -12.09 -19.72 -6.57
CA GLU A 60 -12.81 -20.37 -7.68
C GLU A 60 -12.68 -21.90 -7.67
N ALA A 61 -11.54 -22.43 -7.22
CA ALA A 61 -11.27 -23.87 -7.15
C ALA A 61 -11.67 -24.51 -5.81
N SER A 62 -12.24 -23.75 -4.87
CA SER A 62 -12.58 -24.20 -3.53
C SER A 62 -14.06 -24.56 -3.40
N ASP A 63 -14.40 -25.32 -2.35
CA ASP A 63 -15.78 -25.56 -1.96
C ASP A 63 -16.50 -24.24 -1.62
N PRO A 64 -17.84 -24.14 -1.80
CA PRO A 64 -18.58 -22.89 -1.65
C PRO A 64 -18.35 -22.16 -0.32
N ASP A 65 -18.30 -22.89 0.79
CA ASP A 65 -18.10 -22.30 2.12
C ASP A 65 -16.68 -21.72 2.28
N VAL A 66 -15.68 -22.39 1.72
CA VAL A 66 -14.28 -21.93 1.73
C VAL A 66 -14.12 -20.73 0.81
N ALA A 67 -14.71 -20.77 -0.39
CA ALA A 67 -14.71 -19.66 -1.33
C ALA A 67 -15.34 -18.40 -0.69
N ARG A 68 -16.47 -18.58 0.03
CA ARG A 68 -17.14 -17.49 0.75
C ARG A 68 -16.24 -16.87 1.82
N ALA A 69 -15.57 -17.69 2.63
CA ALA A 69 -14.64 -17.22 3.64
C ALA A 69 -13.49 -16.39 3.03
N ILE A 70 -12.91 -16.87 1.91
CA ILE A 70 -11.84 -16.17 1.19
C ILE A 70 -12.32 -14.81 0.65
N MET A 71 -13.51 -14.77 0.05
CA MET A 71 -14.09 -13.53 -0.50
C MET A 71 -14.34 -12.49 0.60
N ASP A 72 -14.95 -12.91 1.71
CA ASP A 72 -15.41 -12.00 2.76
C ASP A 72 -14.27 -11.46 3.62
N THR A 73 -13.11 -12.13 3.64
CA THR A 73 -11.99 -11.77 4.52
C THR A 73 -10.74 -11.38 3.74
N ASP A 74 -10.16 -12.33 2.99
CA ASP A 74 -8.86 -12.15 2.34
C ASP A 74 -8.93 -11.16 1.19
N ILE A 75 -9.91 -11.31 0.29
CA ILE A 75 -10.08 -10.42 -0.86
C ILE A 75 -10.39 -9.00 -0.39
N LEU A 76 -11.36 -8.84 0.52
CA LEU A 76 -11.75 -7.53 1.04
C LEU A 76 -10.58 -6.80 1.74
N LEU A 77 -9.79 -7.53 2.53
CA LEU A 77 -8.59 -6.98 3.17
C LEU A 77 -7.56 -6.55 2.13
N LEU A 78 -7.32 -7.38 1.13
CA LEU A 78 -6.32 -7.12 0.11
C LEU A 78 -6.70 -5.94 -0.80
N GLU A 79 -7.99 -5.80 -1.15
CA GLU A 79 -8.52 -4.63 -1.87
C GLU A 79 -8.31 -3.34 -1.08
N THR A 80 -8.60 -3.37 0.22
CA THR A 80 -8.36 -2.22 1.12
C THR A 80 -6.88 -1.82 1.14
N GLN A 81 -5.98 -2.81 1.21
CA GLN A 81 -4.53 -2.57 1.17
C GLN A 81 -4.07 -1.99 -0.18
N ILE A 82 -4.57 -2.53 -1.29
CA ILE A 82 -4.25 -2.06 -2.65
C ILE A 82 -4.69 -0.61 -2.82
N SER A 83 -5.94 -0.28 -2.47
CA SER A 83 -6.47 1.07 -2.60
C SER A 83 -5.62 2.09 -1.84
N ARG A 84 -5.25 1.78 -0.59
CA ARG A 84 -4.36 2.63 0.20
C ARG A 84 -2.98 2.80 -0.44
N PHE A 85 -2.37 1.71 -0.90
CA PHE A 85 -1.05 1.77 -1.52
C PHE A 85 -1.06 2.52 -2.85
N GLN A 86 -2.16 2.48 -3.61
CA GLN A 86 -2.34 3.32 -4.80
C GLN A 86 -2.33 4.80 -4.45
N GLN A 87 -3.13 5.22 -3.47
CA GLN A 87 -3.15 6.61 -3.01
C GLN A 87 -1.77 7.07 -2.57
N ARG A 88 -1.04 6.23 -1.83
CA ARG A 88 0.29 6.58 -1.34
C ARG A 88 1.35 6.60 -2.45
N ARG A 89 1.27 5.68 -3.40
CA ARG A 89 2.10 5.69 -4.61
C ARG A 89 1.90 6.99 -5.38
N ASP A 90 0.65 7.36 -5.62
CA ASP A 90 0.30 8.55 -6.41
C ASP A 90 0.80 9.82 -5.71
N TYR A 91 0.67 9.90 -4.37
CA TYR A 91 1.30 10.94 -3.57
C TYR A 91 2.81 11.05 -3.84
N TRP A 92 3.54 9.93 -3.82
CA TRP A 92 4.98 9.94 -4.02
C TRP A 92 5.40 10.28 -5.45
N HIS A 93 4.64 9.84 -6.46
CA HIS A 93 4.85 10.24 -7.86
C HIS A 93 4.67 11.75 -8.02
N ILE A 94 3.56 12.31 -7.53
CA ILE A 94 3.30 13.76 -7.54
C ILE A 94 4.42 14.51 -6.83
N ARG A 95 4.78 14.09 -5.62
CA ARG A 95 5.82 14.75 -4.82
C ARG A 95 7.19 14.71 -5.51
N SER A 96 7.51 13.61 -6.18
CA SER A 96 8.75 13.49 -6.95
C SER A 96 8.78 14.44 -8.16
N ALA A 97 7.64 14.65 -8.82
CA ALA A 97 7.51 15.60 -9.92
C ALA A 97 7.67 17.05 -9.44
N GLU A 98 7.02 17.42 -8.32
CA GLU A 98 7.16 18.72 -7.68
C GLU A 98 8.62 19.03 -7.32
N LEU A 99 9.32 18.09 -6.68
CA LEU A 99 10.71 18.25 -6.26
C LEU A 99 11.68 18.30 -7.45
N ALA A 100 11.33 17.66 -8.58
CA ALA A 100 12.10 17.76 -9.81
C ALA A 100 11.90 19.12 -10.49
N GLY A 101 10.66 19.62 -10.57
CA GLY A 101 10.32 20.92 -11.15
C GLY A 101 10.82 22.12 -10.32
N GLY A 102 10.82 22.00 -8.99
CA GLY A 102 11.29 23.05 -8.08
C GLY A 102 12.79 23.34 -8.14
N ARG A 103 13.60 22.46 -8.75
CA ARG A 103 15.04 22.71 -8.98
C ARG A 103 15.33 23.52 -10.25
N GLY A 104 14.34 23.77 -11.11
CA GLY A 104 14.49 24.49 -12.38
C GLY A 104 14.08 25.97 -12.36
N GLY A 105 13.43 26.45 -11.29
CA GLY A 105 12.88 27.82 -11.20
C GLY A 105 13.73 28.82 -10.40
N GLY A 106 14.98 28.47 -10.08
CA GLY A 106 15.92 29.29 -9.32
C GLY A 106 17.19 29.56 -10.12
N ALA A 107 17.06 30.13 -11.32
CA ALA A 107 18.16 30.77 -12.02
C ALA A 107 17.67 32.13 -12.52
N ASN A 108 18.31 33.15 -11.95
CA ASN A 108 18.24 34.57 -12.28
C ASN A 108 18.36 34.84 -13.78
#